data_AF-A0A838S9E4-F1
#
_entry.id   AF-A0A838S9E4-F1
#
_cell.length_a   1.000
_cell.length_b   1.000
_cell.length_c   1.000
_cell.angle_alpha   90.00
_cell.angle_beta   90.00
_cell.angle_gamma   90.00
#
_symmetry.space_group_name_H-M   'P 1'
#
loop_
_entity.id
_entity.type
_entity.pdbx_description
1 polymer ?
#
loop_
_entity_poly.entity_id
_entity_poly.type
_entity_poly.pdbx_seq_one_letter_code
_entity_poly.pdbx_strand_id
1 'polypeptide(L)'
;LRAHLPGELTRAPVAAFAAHGSAGPHVPGSAFFAMWQAAYHLPGQWHPLGGSQALTDALVARFDALGGTLRTDAPVRLIHASGGRARGVTLADGEYLPAAAVVTAVDIRTALLEMLDPPLRGQLAAQLAAVHRGNAVQLVVHLATDALPPYPGARPGDWNGLQSHVDTLDELQDGFLAAEAGHLPDPPPTYAFTPSVYDPSLAPAGRHTVYLACPSAPARVRGGWAVHAEAFADAMITQVERHAPGFRDTVQAVHVHHPELMARRGNWPGAHPMYLDITPDQLALLRPVPALADHTVPGVSHLVTCGASTAPTGGIAGASGKAAAQRLLEALARS
;
A
#
# COMPACT_ATOMS: atom_id res chain seq x y z
N LEU A 1 -17.02 12.00 -10.99
CA LEU A 1 -16.83 11.21 -12.24
C LEU A 1 -18.04 11.24 -13.15
N ARG A 2 -19.23 10.77 -12.73
CA ARG A 2 -20.46 10.74 -13.56
C ARG A 2 -20.80 12.09 -14.21
N ALA A 3 -20.59 13.21 -13.51
CA ALA A 3 -20.86 14.56 -14.02
C ALA A 3 -19.84 15.10 -15.05
N HIS A 4 -18.64 14.53 -15.15
CA HIS A 4 -17.52 15.12 -15.92
C HIS A 4 -16.93 14.19 -16.99
N LEU A 5 -17.23 12.90 -16.96
CA LEU A 5 -16.72 11.92 -17.93
C LEU A 5 -17.88 11.31 -18.74
N PRO A 6 -17.73 11.19 -20.08
CA PRO A 6 -18.85 10.95 -20.98
C PRO A 6 -19.39 9.51 -20.98
N GLY A 7 -18.60 8.50 -20.58
CA GLY A 7 -19.03 7.10 -20.62
C GLY A 7 -18.28 6.18 -19.66
N GLU A 8 -18.79 4.95 -19.49
CA GLU A 8 -18.22 3.96 -18.57
C GLU A 8 -16.76 3.64 -18.90
N LEU A 9 -16.41 3.49 -20.18
CA LEU A 9 -15.03 3.27 -20.63
C LEU A 9 -14.05 4.42 -20.28
N THR A 10 -14.55 5.59 -19.89
CA THR A 10 -13.72 6.69 -19.36
C THR A 10 -13.81 6.80 -17.83
N ARG A 11 -14.98 6.46 -17.25
CA ARG A 11 -15.22 6.56 -15.80
C ARG A 11 -14.58 5.41 -15.04
N ALA A 12 -14.74 4.19 -15.54
CA ALA A 12 -14.31 2.98 -14.89
C ALA A 12 -12.78 2.99 -14.70
N PRO A 13 -11.92 3.21 -15.72
CA PRO A 13 -10.47 3.27 -15.51
C PRO A 13 -10.02 4.32 -14.49
N VAL A 14 -10.67 5.49 -14.44
CA VAL A 14 -10.36 6.56 -13.48
C VAL A 14 -10.79 6.18 -12.06
N ALA A 15 -11.98 5.60 -11.89
CA ALA A 15 -12.46 5.11 -10.59
C ALA A 15 -11.63 3.92 -10.10
N ALA A 16 -11.24 3.06 -11.02
CA ALA A 16 -10.45 1.88 -10.81
C ALA A 16 -9.02 2.29 -10.36
N PHE A 17 -8.43 3.31 -10.97
CA PHE A 17 -7.22 3.94 -10.41
C PHE A 17 -7.47 4.49 -8.99
N ALA A 18 -8.57 5.21 -8.75
CA ALA A 18 -8.89 5.74 -7.43
C ALA A 18 -9.05 4.66 -6.35
N ALA A 19 -9.51 3.47 -6.72
CA ALA A 19 -9.67 2.31 -5.84
C ALA A 19 -8.36 1.81 -5.21
N HIS A 20 -7.18 2.27 -5.67
CA HIS A 20 -5.91 2.05 -4.98
C HIS A 20 -5.89 2.64 -3.57
N GLY A 21 -6.80 3.58 -3.25
CA GLY A 21 -7.04 4.06 -1.89
C GLY A 21 -7.87 3.13 -0.99
N SER A 22 -8.19 1.91 -1.45
CA SER A 22 -9.01 0.91 -0.75
C SER A 22 -10.42 1.41 -0.40
N ALA A 23 -10.99 2.27 -1.25
CA ALA A 23 -12.36 2.76 -1.10
C ALA A 23 -13.14 2.56 -2.40
N GLY A 24 -14.36 2.01 -2.28
CA GLY A 24 -15.24 1.76 -3.42
C GLY A 24 -15.72 3.05 -4.10
N PRO A 25 -16.13 2.99 -5.38
CA PRO A 25 -16.51 4.16 -6.17
C PRO A 25 -17.77 4.88 -5.66
N HIS A 26 -18.55 4.30 -4.74
CA HIS A 26 -19.71 4.93 -4.12
C HIS A 26 -19.47 5.45 -2.70
N VAL A 27 -18.29 5.22 -2.13
CA VAL A 27 -17.91 5.82 -0.85
C VAL A 27 -17.75 7.34 -1.04
N PRO A 28 -18.42 8.19 -0.24
CA PRO A 28 -18.27 9.64 -0.35
C PRO A 28 -16.80 10.07 -0.26
N GLY A 29 -16.34 10.82 -1.25
CA GLY A 29 -14.96 11.32 -1.32
C GLY A 29 -13.92 10.32 -1.82
N SER A 30 -14.26 9.07 -2.16
CA SER A 30 -13.29 8.08 -2.68
C SER A 30 -12.65 8.49 -4.00
N ALA A 31 -13.34 9.32 -4.79
CA ALA A 31 -12.79 9.91 -6.01
C ALA A 31 -11.63 10.89 -5.75
N PHE A 32 -11.32 11.26 -4.50
CA PHE A 32 -10.17 12.11 -4.18
C PHE A 32 -8.87 11.51 -4.72
N PHE A 33 -8.69 10.20 -4.62
CA PHE A 33 -7.47 9.54 -5.12
C PHE A 33 -7.34 9.62 -6.65
N ALA A 34 -8.45 9.82 -7.38
CA ALA A 34 -8.42 10.09 -8.82
C ALA A 34 -7.69 11.41 -9.14
N MET A 35 -7.69 12.39 -8.22
CA MET A 35 -6.92 13.63 -8.41
C MET A 35 -5.42 13.36 -8.50
N TRP A 36 -4.94 12.30 -7.85
CA TRP A 36 -3.53 11.92 -7.92
C TRP A 36 -3.14 11.46 -9.34
N GLN A 37 -4.08 10.81 -10.05
CA GLN A 37 -3.91 10.48 -11.47
C GLN A 37 -3.72 11.74 -12.30
N ALA A 38 -4.55 12.77 -12.08
CA ALA A 38 -4.41 14.06 -12.75
C ALA A 38 -3.07 14.74 -12.40
N ALA A 39 -2.67 14.68 -11.12
CA ALA A 39 -1.40 15.24 -10.67
C ALA A 39 -0.20 14.59 -11.37
N TYR A 40 -0.23 13.28 -11.62
CA TYR A 40 0.83 12.58 -12.35
C TYR A 40 1.05 13.07 -13.79
N HIS A 41 0.06 13.72 -14.42
CA HIS A 41 0.27 14.33 -15.74
C HIS A 41 1.16 15.58 -15.69
N LEU A 42 1.44 16.15 -14.52
CA LEU A 42 2.32 17.31 -14.37
C LEU A 42 3.81 16.92 -14.27
N PRO A 43 4.26 16.08 -13.31
CA PRO A 43 5.67 15.66 -13.23
C PRO A 43 5.96 14.35 -13.96
N GLY A 44 4.96 13.67 -14.51
CA GLY A 44 5.06 12.32 -15.06
C GLY A 44 4.93 11.22 -14.00
N GLN A 45 4.86 9.97 -14.47
CA GLN A 45 5.01 8.76 -13.65
C GLN A 45 6.39 8.17 -13.90
N TRP A 46 7.02 7.63 -12.85
CA TRP A 46 8.39 7.15 -12.91
C TRP A 46 8.49 5.74 -12.36
N HIS A 47 9.31 4.93 -13.02
CA HIS A 47 9.66 3.59 -12.57
C HIS A 47 11.17 3.55 -12.28
N PRO A 48 11.61 3.22 -11.05
CA PRO A 48 13.02 3.03 -10.78
C PRO A 48 13.52 1.79 -11.54
N LEU A 49 14.66 1.92 -12.23
CA LEU A 49 15.36 0.77 -12.80
C LEU A 49 15.80 -0.17 -11.67
N GLY A 50 15.58 -1.47 -11.83
CA GLY A 50 15.67 -2.51 -10.80
C GLY A 50 14.39 -2.65 -9.95
N GLY A 51 13.32 -1.91 -10.27
CA GLY A 51 12.06 -1.93 -9.54
C GLY A 51 12.15 -1.30 -8.14
N SER A 52 11.12 -1.55 -7.31
CA SER A 52 10.99 -0.93 -5.98
C SER A 52 12.13 -1.27 -5.01
N GLN A 53 12.81 -2.41 -5.20
CA GLN A 53 13.96 -2.80 -4.39
C GLN A 53 15.13 -1.82 -4.60
N ALA A 54 15.42 -1.42 -5.84
CA ALA A 54 16.52 -0.51 -6.14
C ALA A 54 16.37 0.86 -5.47
N LEU A 55 15.12 1.36 -5.33
CA LEU A 55 14.86 2.57 -4.55
C LEU A 55 15.20 2.37 -3.06
N THR A 56 14.83 1.22 -2.49
CA THR A 56 15.14 0.88 -1.09
C THR A 56 16.64 0.75 -0.89
N ASP A 57 17.34 0.06 -1.79
CA ASP A 57 18.80 -0.11 -1.76
C ASP A 57 19.52 1.24 -1.83
N ALA A 58 19.06 2.15 -2.69
CA ALA A 58 19.62 3.50 -2.79
C ALA A 58 19.44 4.31 -1.48
N LEU A 59 18.29 4.17 -0.82
CA LEU A 59 18.04 4.81 0.48
C LEU A 59 18.91 4.22 1.59
N VAL A 60 19.08 2.89 1.62
CA VAL A 60 19.96 2.20 2.57
C VAL A 60 21.41 2.61 2.36
N ALA A 61 21.90 2.61 1.12
CA ALA A 61 23.25 3.05 0.79
C ALA A 61 23.49 4.51 1.20
N ARG A 62 22.48 5.40 0.99
CA ARG A 62 22.57 6.78 1.45
C ARG A 62 22.60 6.88 2.98
N PHE A 63 21.83 6.07 3.68
CA PHE A 63 21.80 6.03 5.14
C PHE A 63 23.14 5.56 5.72
N ASP A 64 23.72 4.50 5.16
CA ASP A 64 25.05 3.99 5.52
C ASP A 64 26.16 5.03 5.27
N ALA A 65 26.15 5.69 4.10
CA ALA A 65 27.10 6.75 3.78
C ALA A 65 27.02 7.97 4.72
N LEU A 66 25.91 8.13 5.45
CA LEU A 66 25.73 9.16 6.49
C LEU A 66 26.10 8.65 7.89
N GLY A 67 26.66 7.45 8.02
CA GLY A 67 27.03 6.81 9.28
C GLY A 67 25.90 6.07 9.98
N GLY A 68 24.78 5.83 9.28
CA GLY A 68 23.67 5.03 9.79
C GLY A 68 24.02 3.55 9.87
N THR A 69 23.37 2.82 10.78
CA THR A 69 23.52 1.35 10.89
C THR A 69 22.18 0.68 10.66
N LEU A 70 22.12 -0.25 9.71
CA LEU A 70 20.95 -1.08 9.45
C LEU A 70 21.08 -2.43 10.16
N ARG A 71 20.06 -2.81 10.92
CA ARG A 71 19.92 -4.15 11.51
C ARG A 71 18.67 -4.81 10.95
N THR A 72 18.84 -5.90 10.20
CA THR A 72 17.75 -6.80 9.79
C THR A 72 17.58 -7.92 10.82
N ASP A 73 16.50 -8.70 10.71
CA ASP A 73 16.21 -9.81 11.63
C ASP A 73 16.20 -9.41 13.11
N ALA A 74 15.91 -8.13 13.38
CA ALA A 74 15.94 -7.49 14.68
C ALA A 74 14.55 -6.91 15.02
N PRO A 75 13.51 -7.74 15.18
CA PRO A 75 12.15 -7.27 15.45
C PRO A 75 12.11 -6.52 16.79
N VAL A 76 11.61 -5.28 16.77
CA VAL A 76 11.38 -4.49 17.98
C VAL A 76 10.14 -5.00 18.70
N ARG A 77 10.26 -5.26 20.00
CA ARG A 77 9.17 -5.72 20.87
C ARG A 77 8.52 -4.58 21.65
N LEU A 78 9.32 -3.69 22.23
CA LEU A 78 8.82 -2.56 23.05
C LEU A 78 9.52 -1.25 22.70
N ILE A 79 8.77 -0.15 22.79
CA ILE A 79 9.27 1.22 22.75
C ILE A 79 9.14 1.78 24.17
N HIS A 80 10.26 2.04 24.83
CA HIS A 80 10.27 2.45 26.24
C HIS A 80 10.09 3.96 26.38
N ALA A 81 9.16 4.38 27.24
CA ALA A 81 8.95 5.77 27.61
C ALA A 81 8.88 5.94 29.14
N SER A 82 9.66 6.89 29.68
CA SER A 82 9.66 7.17 31.12
C SER A 82 9.92 8.66 31.40
N GLY A 83 9.16 9.20 32.36
CA GLY A 83 9.16 10.64 32.66
C GLY A 83 8.69 11.49 31.47
N GLY A 84 7.73 11.00 30.68
CA GLY A 84 7.21 11.72 29.51
C GLY A 84 8.18 11.82 28.34
N ARG A 85 9.15 10.90 28.23
CA ARG A 85 10.18 10.89 27.18
C ARG A 85 10.50 9.48 26.72
N ALA A 86 10.65 9.27 25.41
CA ALA A 86 11.18 8.03 24.86
C ALA A 86 12.64 7.79 25.26
N ARG A 87 12.98 6.54 25.56
CA ARG A 87 14.29 6.13 26.09
C ARG A 87 15.04 5.14 25.22
N GLY A 88 14.36 4.47 24.31
CA GLY A 88 14.95 3.40 23.51
C GLY A 88 13.95 2.31 23.20
N VAL A 89 14.45 1.18 22.73
CA VAL A 89 13.64 0.04 22.32
C VAL A 89 14.21 -1.26 22.87
N THR A 90 13.36 -2.26 23.10
CA THR A 90 13.81 -3.64 23.36
C THR A 90 13.45 -4.50 22.16
N LEU A 91 14.40 -5.27 21.67
CA LEU A 91 14.21 -6.26 20.61
C LEU A 91 13.51 -7.52 21.15
N ALA A 92 13.04 -8.38 20.25
CA ALA A 92 12.35 -9.62 20.63
C ALA A 92 13.25 -10.63 21.37
N ASP A 93 14.55 -10.59 21.14
CA ASP A 93 15.56 -11.40 21.84
C ASP A 93 15.88 -10.88 23.26
N GLY A 94 15.34 -9.71 23.63
CA GLY A 94 15.55 -9.08 24.94
C GLY A 94 16.65 -8.02 24.96
N GLU A 95 17.41 -7.83 23.87
CA GLU A 95 18.41 -6.76 23.79
C GLU A 95 17.74 -5.38 23.94
N TYR A 96 18.27 -4.55 24.84
CA TYR A 96 17.83 -3.16 25.00
C TYR A 96 18.77 -2.20 24.30
N LEU A 97 18.20 -1.37 23.43
CA LEU A 97 18.88 -0.34 22.66
C LEU A 97 18.48 1.04 23.20
N PRO A 98 19.33 1.70 24.01
CA PRO A 98 19.07 3.05 24.48
C PRO A 98 19.12 4.03 23.29
N ALA A 99 18.21 5.00 23.27
CA ALA A 99 18.16 6.03 22.24
C ALA A 99 17.73 7.38 22.81
N ALA A 100 18.35 8.45 22.32
CA ALA A 100 17.97 9.82 22.69
C ALA A 100 16.58 10.22 22.17
N ALA A 101 16.16 9.56 21.08
CA ALA A 101 14.86 9.69 20.44
C ALA A 101 14.50 8.42 19.65
N VAL A 102 13.21 8.23 19.38
CA VAL A 102 12.68 7.11 18.60
C VAL A 102 11.79 7.65 17.48
N VAL A 103 12.04 7.20 16.24
CA VAL A 103 11.16 7.39 15.09
C VAL A 103 10.55 6.04 14.76
N THR A 104 9.22 5.92 14.74
CA THR A 104 8.55 4.66 14.40
C THR A 104 7.77 4.77 13.09
N ALA A 105 8.03 3.85 12.17
CA ALA A 105 7.29 3.67 10.92
C ALA A 105 6.36 2.43 10.94
N VAL A 106 6.22 1.80 12.11
CA VAL A 106 5.29 0.68 12.33
C VAL A 106 3.86 1.19 12.26
N ASP A 107 2.91 0.31 11.91
CA ASP A 107 1.49 0.59 12.03
C ASP A 107 1.17 1.34 13.33
N ILE A 108 0.51 2.49 13.22
CA ILE A 108 0.32 3.42 14.34
C ILE A 108 -0.39 2.78 15.55
N ARG A 109 -1.35 1.87 15.30
CA ARG A 109 -2.06 1.17 16.37
C ARG A 109 -1.13 0.23 17.11
N THR A 110 -0.42 -0.64 16.39
CA THR A 110 0.59 -1.53 16.97
C THR A 110 1.67 -0.73 17.71
N ALA A 111 2.18 0.35 17.12
CA ALA A 111 3.23 1.16 17.72
C ALA A 111 2.80 1.80 19.06
N LEU A 112 1.60 2.40 19.13
CA LEU A 112 1.21 3.22 20.29
C LEU A 112 0.28 2.52 21.29
N LEU A 113 -0.48 1.51 20.86
CA LEU A 113 -1.41 0.77 21.71
C LEU A 113 -0.82 -0.54 22.23
N GLU A 114 0.17 -1.11 21.54
CA GLU A 114 0.74 -2.43 21.87
C GLU A 114 2.24 -2.36 22.24
N MET A 115 3.06 -1.67 21.43
CA MET A 115 4.52 -1.66 21.61
C MET A 115 5.01 -0.58 22.57
N LEU A 116 4.33 0.57 22.66
CA LEU A 116 4.71 1.63 23.57
C LEU A 116 4.53 1.18 25.03
N ASP A 117 5.54 1.40 25.85
CA ASP A 117 5.54 1.07 27.28
C ASP A 117 5.81 2.33 28.13
N PRO A 118 4.83 2.82 28.92
CA PRO A 118 3.45 2.33 29.00
C PRO A 118 2.63 2.67 27.74
N PRO A 119 1.62 1.86 27.37
CA PRO A 119 0.81 2.11 26.17
C PRO A 119 0.01 3.40 26.29
N LEU A 120 -0.36 3.96 25.15
CA LEU A 120 -1.23 5.14 25.07
C LEU A 120 -2.58 4.82 25.75
N ARG A 121 -3.12 5.79 26.51
CA ARG A 121 -4.36 5.61 27.29
C ARG A 121 -5.35 6.75 27.07
N GLY A 122 -6.55 6.58 27.62
CA GLY A 122 -7.60 7.60 27.64
C GLY A 122 -8.27 7.81 26.28
N GLN A 123 -8.82 9.01 26.09
CA GLN A 123 -9.61 9.34 24.91
C GLN A 123 -8.83 9.18 23.60
N LEU A 124 -7.55 9.58 23.59
CA LEU A 124 -6.72 9.47 22.39
C LEU A 124 -6.49 8.01 21.99
N ALA A 125 -6.26 7.12 22.96
CA ALA A 125 -6.13 5.69 22.69
C ALA A 125 -7.42 5.09 22.14
N ALA A 126 -8.58 5.49 22.67
CA ALA A 126 -9.88 5.06 22.17
C ALA A 126 -10.16 5.55 20.75
N GLN A 127 -9.83 6.81 20.44
CA GLN A 127 -9.92 7.36 19.08
C GLN A 127 -9.00 6.63 18.11
N LEU A 128 -7.75 6.39 18.52
CA LEU A 128 -6.78 5.66 17.71
C LEU A 128 -7.18 4.19 17.50
N ALA A 129 -7.82 3.54 18.48
CA ALA A 129 -8.34 2.19 18.32
C ALA A 129 -9.52 2.14 17.32
N ALA A 130 -10.33 3.20 17.26
CA ALA A 130 -11.51 3.31 16.41
C ALA A 130 -11.23 3.66 14.94
N VAL A 131 -9.99 4.03 14.59
CA VAL A 131 -9.58 4.20 13.18
C VAL A 131 -9.83 2.91 12.42
N HIS A 132 -10.35 3.01 11.21
CA HIS A 132 -10.94 1.88 10.50
C HIS A 132 -10.09 1.40 9.32
N ARG A 133 -10.28 0.12 9.03
CA ARG A 133 -9.71 -0.60 7.89
C ARG A 133 -10.84 -1.45 7.30
N GLY A 134 -11.16 -1.24 6.04
CA GLY A 134 -12.09 -2.07 5.30
C GLY A 134 -11.54 -3.49 5.10
N ASN A 135 -12.42 -4.40 4.71
CA ASN A 135 -12.00 -5.71 4.26
C ASN A 135 -11.58 -5.67 2.77
N ALA A 136 -11.89 -4.62 2.01
CA ALA A 136 -11.41 -4.46 0.63
C ALA A 136 -9.94 -3.98 0.62
N VAL A 137 -9.03 -4.85 0.18
CA VAL A 137 -7.59 -4.57 0.07
C VAL A 137 -7.03 -5.01 -1.28
N GLN A 138 -5.72 -4.85 -1.46
CA GLN A 138 -5.02 -5.23 -2.68
C GLN A 138 -4.65 -6.72 -2.68
N LEU A 139 -4.77 -7.36 -3.85
CA LEU A 139 -4.11 -8.62 -4.17
C LEU A 139 -3.28 -8.43 -5.44
N VAL A 140 -2.09 -9.04 -5.49
CA VAL A 140 -1.23 -8.99 -6.67
C VAL A 140 -0.87 -10.40 -7.13
N VAL A 141 -1.02 -10.67 -8.42
CA VAL A 141 -0.53 -11.88 -9.10
C VAL A 141 0.65 -11.49 -9.96
N HIS A 142 1.81 -12.06 -9.70
CA HIS A 142 2.99 -11.91 -10.54
C HIS A 142 3.07 -13.04 -11.55
N LEU A 143 3.32 -12.69 -12.81
CA LEU A 143 3.36 -13.61 -13.94
C LEU A 143 4.70 -13.46 -14.67
N ALA A 144 5.28 -14.59 -15.07
CA ALA A 144 6.33 -14.63 -16.08
C ALA A 144 5.71 -15.07 -17.42
N THR A 145 6.00 -14.38 -18.51
CA THR A 145 5.44 -14.67 -19.84
C THR A 145 6.51 -14.70 -20.94
N ASP A 146 6.30 -15.40 -22.06
CA ASP A 146 7.14 -15.27 -23.29
C ASP A 146 6.71 -14.18 -24.24
N ALA A 147 5.52 -13.63 -24.06
CA ALA A 147 5.05 -12.54 -24.90
C ALA A 147 4.31 -11.52 -24.05
N LEU A 148 4.26 -10.30 -24.59
CA LEU A 148 3.38 -9.26 -24.08
C LEU A 148 1.92 -9.69 -24.26
N PRO A 149 0.99 -9.26 -23.37
CA PRO A 149 -0.43 -9.48 -23.59
C PRO A 149 -0.85 -8.97 -24.99
N PRO A 150 -1.36 -9.84 -25.89
CA PRO A 150 -1.63 -9.50 -27.29
C PRO A 150 -2.94 -8.70 -27.47
N TYR A 151 -2.99 -7.49 -26.93
CA TYR A 151 -4.16 -6.61 -27.06
C TYR A 151 -4.45 -6.29 -28.54
N PRO A 152 -5.69 -6.53 -29.04
CA PRO A 152 -6.06 -6.21 -30.41
C PRO A 152 -5.87 -4.72 -30.73
N GLY A 153 -5.13 -4.42 -31.80
CA GLY A 153 -4.90 -3.05 -32.26
C GLY A 153 -3.92 -2.23 -31.40
N ALA A 154 -3.21 -2.87 -30.47
CA ALA A 154 -2.20 -2.19 -29.67
C ALA A 154 -1.07 -1.59 -30.51
N ARG A 155 -0.59 -0.44 -30.05
CA ARG A 155 0.44 0.37 -30.67
C ARG A 155 1.73 0.27 -29.86
N PRO A 156 2.90 0.57 -30.47
CA PRO A 156 4.13 0.72 -29.72
C PRO A 156 3.94 1.68 -28.54
N GLY A 157 4.24 1.20 -27.33
CA GLY A 157 4.10 1.97 -26.10
C GLY A 157 2.79 1.74 -25.33
N ASP A 158 1.81 1.00 -25.83
CA ASP A 158 0.56 0.80 -25.07
C ASP A 158 0.78 -0.03 -23.78
N TRP A 159 1.79 -0.91 -23.75
CA TRP A 159 2.23 -1.65 -22.56
C TRP A 159 3.00 -0.80 -21.54
N ASN A 160 3.30 0.45 -21.88
CA ASN A 160 3.90 1.41 -20.96
C ASN A 160 2.84 1.87 -19.92
N GLY A 161 1.55 1.78 -20.25
CA GLY A 161 0.49 2.15 -19.30
C GLY A 161 0.21 1.07 -18.26
N LEU A 162 -0.61 1.44 -17.27
CA LEU A 162 -1.43 0.49 -16.52
C LEU A 162 -2.65 0.16 -17.39
N GLN A 163 -2.87 -1.12 -17.72
CA GLN A 163 -4.05 -1.56 -18.45
C GLN A 163 -5.18 -1.88 -17.46
N SER A 164 -6.35 -1.25 -17.63
CA SER A 164 -7.53 -1.52 -16.81
C SER A 164 -8.43 -2.53 -17.51
N HIS A 165 -8.84 -3.56 -16.78
CA HIS A 165 -9.86 -4.54 -17.18
C HIS A 165 -11.13 -4.40 -16.32
N VAL A 166 -11.41 -3.16 -15.92
CA VAL A 166 -12.64 -2.75 -15.22
C VAL A 166 -13.42 -1.88 -16.19
N ASP A 167 -14.57 -2.39 -16.65
CA ASP A 167 -15.31 -1.78 -17.74
C ASP A 167 -16.41 -0.82 -17.25
N THR A 168 -16.92 -1.05 -16.04
CA THR A 168 -18.01 -0.25 -15.45
C THR A 168 -17.75 0.13 -14.00
N LEU A 169 -18.37 1.23 -13.55
CA LEU A 169 -18.37 1.60 -12.14
C LEU A 169 -19.08 0.58 -11.26
N ASP A 170 -20.13 -0.04 -11.78
CA ASP A 170 -20.98 -0.96 -11.02
C ASP A 170 -20.23 -2.28 -10.78
N GLU A 171 -19.49 -2.80 -11.76
CA GLU A 171 -18.58 -3.95 -11.59
C GLU A 171 -17.55 -3.70 -10.48
N LEU A 172 -16.92 -2.52 -10.49
CA LEU A 172 -15.97 -2.15 -9.44
C LEU A 172 -16.66 -2.07 -8.08
N GLN A 173 -17.85 -1.48 -8.02
CA GLN A 173 -18.62 -1.37 -6.78
C GLN A 173 -19.01 -2.74 -6.23
N ASP A 174 -19.49 -3.64 -7.07
CA ASP A 174 -19.88 -5.00 -6.67
C ASP A 174 -18.67 -5.78 -6.13
N GLY A 175 -17.49 -5.61 -6.72
CA GLY A 175 -16.25 -6.16 -6.19
C GLY A 175 -15.92 -5.65 -4.78
N PHE A 176 -16.07 -4.35 -4.52
CA PHE A 176 -15.89 -3.80 -3.17
C PHE A 176 -16.93 -4.33 -2.17
N LEU A 177 -18.20 -4.42 -2.57
CA LEU A 177 -19.26 -4.98 -1.71
C LEU A 177 -19.00 -6.45 -1.38
N ALA A 178 -18.59 -7.25 -2.36
CA ALA A 178 -18.22 -8.65 -2.16
C ALA A 178 -17.04 -8.76 -1.18
N ALA A 179 -15.99 -7.96 -1.37
CA ALA A 179 -14.83 -7.95 -0.51
C ALA A 179 -15.18 -7.58 0.94
N GLU A 180 -15.96 -6.52 1.14
CA GLU A 180 -16.45 -6.12 2.47
C GLU A 180 -17.29 -7.22 3.14
N ALA A 181 -18.07 -7.98 2.36
CA ALA A 181 -18.82 -9.13 2.85
C ALA A 181 -17.97 -10.41 3.07
N GLY A 182 -16.66 -10.37 2.79
CA GLY A 182 -15.77 -11.53 2.90
C GLY A 182 -15.95 -12.58 1.81
N HIS A 183 -16.50 -12.16 0.67
CA HIS A 183 -16.66 -12.96 -0.55
C HIS A 183 -15.63 -12.52 -1.61
N LEU A 184 -15.32 -13.41 -2.54
CA LEU A 184 -14.49 -13.08 -3.69
C LEU A 184 -15.33 -12.29 -4.70
N PRO A 185 -14.81 -11.19 -5.26
CA PRO A 185 -15.38 -10.57 -6.45
C PRO A 185 -15.41 -11.55 -7.63
N ASP A 186 -16.49 -11.53 -8.39
CA ASP A 186 -16.66 -12.30 -9.63
C ASP A 186 -17.49 -11.50 -10.65
N PRO A 187 -16.89 -11.00 -11.75
CA PRO A 187 -15.47 -11.06 -12.07
C PRO A 187 -14.58 -10.27 -11.09
N PRO A 188 -13.29 -10.62 -10.92
CA PRO A 188 -12.35 -9.80 -10.17
C PRO A 188 -11.99 -8.51 -10.92
N PRO A 189 -12.23 -7.31 -10.35
CA PRO A 189 -11.71 -6.07 -10.92
C PRO A 189 -10.19 -6.16 -11.04
N THR A 190 -9.66 -6.01 -12.25
CA THR A 190 -8.25 -6.34 -12.55
C THR A 190 -7.55 -5.21 -13.30
N TYR A 191 -6.32 -4.90 -12.90
CA TYR A 191 -5.35 -4.13 -13.68
C TYR A 191 -4.18 -5.02 -14.09
N ALA A 192 -3.57 -4.73 -15.23
CA ALA A 192 -2.31 -5.33 -15.65
C ALA A 192 -1.23 -4.25 -15.82
N PHE A 193 0.01 -4.59 -15.48
CA PHE A 193 1.18 -3.78 -15.77
C PHE A 193 2.35 -4.67 -16.18
N THR A 194 3.11 -4.23 -17.18
CA THR A 194 4.26 -4.98 -17.70
C THR A 194 5.58 -4.21 -17.48
N PRO A 195 6.15 -4.21 -16.26
CA PRO A 195 7.31 -3.37 -15.93
C PRO A 195 8.55 -3.70 -16.76
N SER A 196 8.71 -4.95 -17.20
CA SER A 196 9.83 -5.38 -18.05
C SER A 196 9.90 -4.69 -19.43
N VAL A 197 8.83 -4.02 -19.88
CA VAL A 197 8.87 -3.18 -21.09
C VAL A 197 9.70 -1.92 -20.86
N TYR A 198 9.67 -1.38 -19.64
CA TYR A 198 10.47 -0.22 -19.24
C TYR A 198 11.88 -0.59 -18.78
N ASP A 199 11.96 -1.71 -18.08
CA ASP A 199 13.18 -2.17 -17.45
C ASP A 199 13.51 -3.59 -17.89
N PRO A 200 14.33 -3.75 -18.94
CA PRO A 200 14.76 -5.05 -19.44
C PRO A 200 15.53 -5.88 -18.41
N SER A 201 15.98 -5.30 -17.28
CA SER A 201 16.65 -6.08 -16.22
C SER A 201 15.69 -6.96 -15.43
N LEU A 202 14.37 -6.73 -15.53
CA LEU A 202 13.35 -7.47 -14.78
C LEU A 202 12.98 -8.81 -15.44
N ALA A 203 13.39 -9.06 -16.68
CA ALA A 203 13.10 -10.31 -17.38
C ALA A 203 14.24 -10.70 -18.34
N PRO A 204 14.46 -12.00 -18.59
CA PRO A 204 15.33 -12.44 -19.67
C PRO A 204 14.89 -11.89 -21.05
N ALA A 205 15.82 -11.86 -22.02
CA ALA A 205 15.51 -11.43 -23.38
C ALA A 205 14.35 -12.25 -23.99
N GLY A 206 13.38 -11.55 -24.57
CA GLY A 206 12.17 -12.17 -25.14
C GLY A 206 11.21 -12.76 -24.10
N ARG A 207 11.38 -12.42 -22.82
CA ARG A 207 10.46 -12.76 -21.73
C ARG A 207 9.98 -11.48 -21.06
N HIS A 208 8.85 -11.57 -20.37
CA HIS A 208 8.26 -10.43 -19.69
C HIS A 208 7.78 -10.80 -18.28
N THR A 209 7.83 -9.81 -17.39
CA THR A 209 7.09 -9.85 -16.13
C THR A 209 5.83 -9.04 -16.28
N VAL A 210 4.69 -9.63 -15.95
CA VAL A 210 3.40 -8.95 -15.85
C VAL A 210 2.93 -9.08 -14.41
N TYR A 211 2.41 -8.01 -13.80
CA TYR A 211 1.62 -8.17 -12.58
C TYR A 211 0.16 -7.83 -12.85
N LEU A 212 -0.73 -8.61 -12.25
CA LEU A 212 -2.15 -8.33 -12.18
C LEU A 212 -2.49 -7.85 -10.77
N ALA A 213 -3.23 -6.75 -10.64
CA ALA A 213 -3.65 -6.22 -9.36
C ALA A 213 -5.17 -6.16 -9.26
N CYS A 214 -5.72 -6.61 -8.13
CA CYS A 214 -7.13 -6.46 -7.77
C CYS A 214 -7.24 -5.53 -6.56
N PRO A 215 -7.97 -4.41 -6.65
CA PRO A 215 -8.05 -3.42 -5.59
C PRO A 215 -9.10 -3.73 -4.52
N SER A 216 -9.91 -4.76 -4.77
CA SER A 216 -11.04 -5.14 -3.95
C SER A 216 -10.96 -6.63 -3.61
N ALA A 217 -9.78 -7.14 -3.28
CA ALA A 217 -9.65 -8.48 -2.74
C ALA A 217 -9.99 -8.45 -1.24
N PRO A 218 -10.76 -9.41 -0.70
CA PRO A 218 -11.05 -9.46 0.73
C PRO A 218 -9.80 -9.74 1.57
N ALA A 219 -9.49 -8.89 2.55
CA ALA A 219 -8.39 -9.12 3.50
C ALA A 219 -8.62 -10.42 4.27
N ARG A 220 -9.87 -10.70 4.61
CA ARG A 220 -10.36 -11.97 5.16
C ARG A 220 -11.46 -12.51 4.27
N VAL A 221 -11.26 -13.70 3.74
CA VAL A 221 -12.24 -14.41 2.90
C VAL A 221 -12.78 -15.64 3.62
N ARG A 222 -14.05 -15.96 3.43
CA ARG A 222 -14.65 -17.19 3.98
C ARG A 222 -13.91 -18.42 3.45
N GLY A 223 -13.39 -19.24 4.35
CA GLY A 223 -12.58 -20.43 4.01
C GLY A 223 -11.07 -20.17 3.89
N GLY A 224 -10.63 -18.91 3.95
CA GLY A 224 -9.22 -18.53 3.95
C GLY A 224 -8.59 -18.51 2.55
N TRP A 225 -7.53 -17.69 2.39
CA TRP A 225 -6.89 -17.51 1.09
C TRP A 225 -6.14 -18.74 0.57
N ALA A 226 -5.72 -19.64 1.47
CA ALA A 226 -5.08 -20.88 1.07
C ALA A 226 -5.97 -21.74 0.13
N VAL A 227 -7.29 -21.62 0.24
CA VAL A 227 -8.25 -22.34 -0.61
C VAL A 227 -8.51 -21.61 -1.93
N HIS A 228 -8.45 -20.27 -1.91
CA HIS A 228 -8.97 -19.44 -3.00
C HIS A 228 -7.91 -18.82 -3.90
N ALA A 229 -6.65 -18.73 -3.45
CA ALA A 229 -5.62 -17.92 -4.11
C ALA A 229 -5.38 -18.31 -5.57
N GLU A 230 -5.26 -19.61 -5.87
CA GLU A 230 -5.00 -20.09 -7.23
C GLU A 230 -6.19 -19.86 -8.16
N ALA A 231 -7.41 -20.20 -7.72
CA ALA A 231 -8.62 -19.99 -8.50
C ALA A 231 -8.90 -18.50 -8.76
N PHE A 232 -8.64 -17.63 -7.78
CA PHE A 232 -8.78 -16.19 -7.95
C PHE A 232 -7.75 -15.62 -8.94
N ALA A 233 -6.50 -16.10 -8.89
CA ALA A 233 -5.48 -15.73 -9.87
C ALA A 233 -5.84 -16.18 -11.28
N ASP A 234 -6.39 -17.38 -11.44
CA ASP A 234 -6.89 -17.87 -12.72
C ASP A 234 -8.04 -17.03 -13.28
N ALA A 235 -8.96 -16.60 -12.41
CA ALA A 235 -10.05 -15.69 -12.77
C ALA A 235 -9.53 -14.32 -13.22
N MET A 236 -8.45 -13.80 -12.60
CA MET A 236 -7.78 -12.56 -13.02
C MET A 236 -7.08 -12.73 -14.38
N ILE A 237 -6.39 -13.85 -14.63
CA ILE A 237 -5.82 -14.15 -15.95
C ILE A 237 -6.93 -14.20 -17.00
N THR A 238 -8.10 -14.76 -16.67
CA THR A 238 -9.29 -14.79 -17.54
C THR A 238 -9.86 -13.40 -17.84
N GLN A 239 -9.68 -12.40 -16.95
CA GLN A 239 -10.02 -11.00 -17.26
C GLN A 239 -9.13 -10.46 -18.38
N VAL A 240 -7.83 -10.72 -18.30
CA VAL A 240 -6.87 -10.26 -19.31
C VAL A 240 -7.11 -10.99 -20.63
N GLU A 241 -7.32 -12.31 -20.60
CA GLU A 241 -7.57 -13.16 -21.79
C GLU A 241 -8.75 -12.65 -22.64
N ARG A 242 -9.83 -12.17 -22.03
CA ARG A 242 -10.97 -11.58 -22.77
C ARG A 242 -10.58 -10.36 -23.60
N HIS A 243 -9.58 -9.60 -23.15
CA HIS A 243 -9.11 -8.38 -23.79
C HIS A 243 -7.84 -8.60 -24.62
N ALA A 244 -7.12 -9.69 -24.37
CA ALA A 244 -5.90 -10.09 -25.05
C ALA A 244 -5.94 -11.61 -25.34
N PRO A 245 -6.73 -12.07 -26.31
CA PRO A 245 -6.85 -13.49 -26.63
C PRO A 245 -5.51 -14.13 -26.95
N GLY A 246 -5.22 -15.27 -26.32
CA GLY A 246 -3.93 -15.96 -26.38
C GLY A 246 -2.94 -15.55 -25.28
N PHE A 247 -3.28 -14.61 -24.40
CA PHE A 247 -2.43 -14.21 -23.27
C PHE A 247 -2.14 -15.38 -22.34
N ARG A 248 -3.15 -16.20 -22.02
CA ARG A 248 -3.03 -17.34 -21.11
C ARG A 248 -1.94 -18.31 -21.56
N ASP A 249 -1.82 -18.55 -22.85
CA ASP A 249 -0.83 -19.48 -23.42
C ASP A 249 0.61 -18.97 -23.26
N THR A 250 0.78 -17.66 -23.01
CA THR A 250 2.10 -17.07 -22.79
C THR A 250 2.61 -17.25 -21.37
N VAL A 251 1.73 -17.60 -20.41
CA VAL A 251 2.06 -17.64 -18.98
C VAL A 251 2.92 -18.85 -18.65
N GLN A 252 4.15 -18.60 -18.20
CA GLN A 252 5.15 -19.62 -17.86
C GLN A 252 5.20 -19.91 -16.37
N ALA A 253 4.89 -18.92 -15.53
CA ALA A 253 4.85 -19.06 -14.08
C ALA A 253 3.88 -18.06 -13.47
N VAL A 254 3.28 -18.47 -12.34
CA VAL A 254 2.31 -17.68 -11.58
C VAL A 254 2.76 -17.66 -10.12
N HIS A 255 2.77 -16.47 -9.51
CA HIS A 255 3.04 -16.30 -8.09
C HIS A 255 2.02 -15.33 -7.47
N VAL A 256 1.26 -15.80 -6.48
CA VAL A 256 0.15 -15.05 -5.90
C VAL A 256 0.56 -14.40 -4.57
N HIS A 257 0.58 -13.08 -4.54
CA HIS A 257 0.65 -12.28 -3.31
C HIS A 257 -0.76 -11.93 -2.85
N HIS A 258 -1.38 -12.88 -2.15
CA HIS A 258 -2.70 -12.71 -1.56
C HIS A 258 -2.64 -12.00 -0.18
N PRO A 259 -3.74 -11.37 0.27
CA PRO A 259 -3.79 -10.56 1.49
C PRO A 259 -3.21 -11.22 2.74
N GLU A 260 -3.58 -12.46 3.02
CA GLU A 260 -3.04 -13.23 4.15
C GLU A 260 -1.51 -13.40 4.10
N LEU A 261 -0.92 -13.64 2.92
CA LEU A 261 0.52 -13.75 2.76
C LEU A 261 1.20 -12.40 2.98
N MET A 262 0.60 -11.33 2.46
CA MET A 262 1.07 -9.96 2.63
C MET A 262 1.04 -9.54 4.11
N ALA A 263 -0.02 -9.88 4.85
CA ALA A 263 -0.10 -9.64 6.29
C ALA A 263 1.01 -10.37 7.05
N ARG A 264 1.24 -11.65 6.74
CA ARG A 264 2.25 -12.49 7.43
C ARG A 264 3.69 -12.09 7.11
N ARG A 265 4.01 -11.83 5.84
CA ARG A 265 5.39 -11.53 5.40
C ARG A 265 5.74 -10.04 5.51
N GLY A 266 4.78 -9.16 5.25
CA GLY A 266 4.98 -7.71 5.29
C GLY A 266 4.76 -7.08 6.67
N ASN A 267 4.26 -7.84 7.64
CA ASN A 267 3.76 -7.33 8.91
C ASN A 267 2.73 -6.20 8.70
N TRP A 268 1.75 -6.45 7.82
CA TRP A 268 0.69 -5.49 7.46
C TRP A 268 -0.60 -5.88 8.18
N PRO A 269 -0.94 -5.29 9.34
CA PRO A 269 -2.12 -5.73 10.07
C PRO A 269 -3.38 -5.36 9.28
N GLY A 270 -4.24 -6.36 9.07
CA GLY A 270 -5.39 -6.24 8.18
C GLY A 270 -5.06 -6.38 6.70
N ALA A 271 -3.85 -6.83 6.34
CA ALA A 271 -3.38 -6.95 4.96
C ALA A 271 -3.45 -5.63 4.15
N HIS A 272 -3.42 -4.50 4.85
CA HIS A 272 -3.65 -3.20 4.25
C HIS A 272 -2.31 -2.51 3.94
N PRO A 273 -1.92 -2.31 2.66
CA PRO A 273 -0.61 -1.74 2.30
C PRO A 273 -0.43 -0.29 2.79
N MET A 274 -1.53 0.44 2.99
CA MET A 274 -1.52 1.80 3.53
C MET A 274 -1.71 1.86 5.05
N TYR A 275 -1.75 0.70 5.72
CA TYR A 275 -2.20 0.47 7.09
C TYR A 275 -3.63 0.90 7.41
N LEU A 276 -4.10 2.08 7.02
CA LEU A 276 -5.48 2.54 7.18
C LEU A 276 -6.06 2.90 5.81
N ASP A 277 -7.38 2.80 5.67
CA ASP A 277 -8.10 3.22 4.46
C ASP A 277 -7.83 4.70 4.14
N ILE A 278 -7.99 5.06 2.87
CA ILE A 278 -7.84 6.44 2.40
C ILE A 278 -9.24 7.04 2.21
N THR A 279 -9.93 7.24 3.32
CA THR A 279 -11.24 7.89 3.36
C THR A 279 -11.12 9.34 3.87
N PRO A 280 -12.08 10.23 3.56
CA PRO A 280 -11.99 11.64 3.95
C PRO A 280 -11.77 11.88 5.45
N ASP A 281 -12.28 10.99 6.30
CA ASP A 281 -12.14 11.02 7.76
C ASP A 281 -10.78 10.50 8.27
N GLN A 282 -9.97 9.89 7.41
CA GLN A 282 -8.63 9.35 7.73
C GLN A 282 -7.54 9.86 6.77
N LEU A 283 -7.72 11.09 6.28
CA LEU A 283 -6.84 11.76 5.32
C LEU A 283 -6.32 13.10 5.85
N ALA A 284 -5.14 13.51 5.38
CA ALA A 284 -4.49 14.77 5.71
C ALA A 284 -4.37 14.97 7.23
N LEU A 285 -4.92 16.08 7.74
CA LEU A 285 -4.89 16.43 9.16
C LEU A 285 -5.78 15.55 10.03
N LEU A 286 -6.61 14.68 9.44
CA LEU A 286 -7.41 13.70 10.16
C LEU A 286 -6.71 12.35 10.28
N ARG A 287 -5.57 12.15 9.59
CA ARG A 287 -4.82 10.89 9.60
C ARG A 287 -3.70 10.89 10.66
N PRO A 288 -3.59 9.86 11.51
CA PRO A 288 -4.59 8.81 11.78
C PRO A 288 -5.75 9.31 12.62
N VAL A 289 -5.48 10.32 13.45
CA VAL A 289 -6.43 11.16 14.18
C VAL A 289 -5.79 12.56 14.32
N PRO A 290 -6.56 13.64 14.50
CA PRO A 290 -6.02 15.00 14.54
C PRO A 290 -4.88 15.22 15.54
N ALA A 291 -4.95 14.59 16.71
CA ALA A 291 -3.94 14.73 17.77
C ALA A 291 -2.60 14.04 17.46
N LEU A 292 -2.51 13.26 16.39
CA LEU A 292 -1.28 12.59 15.93
C LEU A 292 -0.87 13.04 14.52
N ALA A 293 -1.62 13.95 13.90
CA ALA A 293 -1.40 14.37 12.51
C ALA A 293 -0.13 15.21 12.32
N ASP A 294 0.42 15.75 13.40
CA ASP A 294 1.70 16.49 13.37
C ASP A 294 2.92 15.59 13.60
N HIS A 295 2.75 14.26 13.62
CA HIS A 295 3.77 13.23 13.85
C HIS A 295 4.29 13.13 15.28
N THR A 296 3.84 13.96 16.22
CA THR A 296 4.25 13.87 17.63
C THR A 296 3.33 12.94 18.41
N VAL A 297 3.79 12.43 19.56
CA VAL A 297 2.99 11.61 20.47
C VAL A 297 2.71 12.40 21.75
N PRO A 298 1.45 12.85 21.98
CA PRO A 298 1.08 13.59 23.18
C PRO A 298 1.48 12.84 24.46
N GLY A 299 2.20 13.53 25.35
CA GLY A 299 2.69 12.96 26.61
C GLY A 299 4.01 12.17 26.51
N VAL A 300 4.56 11.96 25.32
CA VAL A 300 5.84 11.29 25.11
C VAL A 300 6.74 12.10 24.18
N SER A 301 7.59 12.95 24.77
CA SER A 301 8.61 13.69 24.01
C SER A 301 9.64 12.75 23.38
N HIS A 302 10.27 13.20 22.29
CA HIS A 302 11.30 12.45 21.56
C HIS A 302 10.82 11.12 20.96
N LEU A 303 9.51 10.91 20.86
CA LEU A 303 8.88 9.88 20.05
C LEU A 303 8.12 10.55 18.91
N VAL A 304 8.46 10.23 17.67
CA VAL A 304 7.71 10.67 16.50
C VAL A 304 7.30 9.49 15.63
N THR A 305 6.18 9.64 14.94
CA THR A 305 5.56 8.59 14.11
C THR A 305 5.62 8.98 12.65
N CYS A 306 5.88 8.03 11.77
CA CYS A 306 5.86 8.23 10.33
C CYS A 306 5.34 6.98 9.61
N GLY A 307 5.37 6.99 8.28
CA GLY A 307 4.92 5.86 7.46
C GLY A 307 3.44 5.94 7.11
N ALA A 308 2.93 4.86 6.51
CA ALA A 308 1.68 4.90 5.75
C ALA A 308 0.42 5.15 6.60
N SER A 309 0.44 4.87 7.91
CA SER A 309 -0.67 5.14 8.83
C SER A 309 -0.72 6.58 9.35
N THR A 310 0.21 7.46 8.92
CA THR A 310 0.33 8.84 9.43
C THR A 310 -0.02 9.86 8.36
N ALA A 311 -0.24 11.11 8.77
CA ALA A 311 -0.47 12.21 7.85
C ALA A 311 0.66 12.37 6.82
N PRO A 312 0.37 12.90 5.62
CA PRO A 312 -0.94 13.33 5.13
C PRO A 312 -1.74 12.21 4.44
N THR A 313 -1.11 11.12 4.03
CA THR A 313 -1.76 9.99 3.34
C THR A 313 -0.83 8.77 3.38
N GLY A 314 -1.35 7.59 3.06
CA GLY A 314 -0.53 6.40 2.88
C GLY A 314 0.28 6.43 1.58
N GLY A 315 1.18 5.44 1.44
CA GLY A 315 1.91 5.19 0.20
C GLY A 315 3.33 5.75 0.18
N ILE A 316 3.98 5.62 -0.97
CA ILE A 316 5.39 5.99 -1.16
C ILE A 316 5.49 7.46 -1.55
N ALA A 317 5.23 8.36 -0.60
CA ALA A 317 5.23 9.81 -0.82
C ALA A 317 6.42 10.55 -0.17
N GLY A 318 7.12 9.93 0.79
CA GLY A 318 8.25 10.54 1.52
C GLY A 318 7.90 11.69 2.48
N ALA A 319 6.77 12.38 2.26
CA ALA A 319 6.33 13.54 3.02
C ALA A 319 6.19 13.27 4.53
N SER A 320 5.61 12.12 4.91
CA SER A 320 5.46 11.70 6.31
C SER A 320 6.82 11.57 7.01
N GLY A 321 7.79 10.88 6.40
CA GLY A 321 9.13 10.74 6.96
C GLY A 321 9.85 12.07 7.12
N LYS A 322 9.72 12.96 6.12
CA LYS A 322 10.27 14.32 6.18
C LYS A 322 9.67 15.14 7.33
N ALA A 323 8.34 15.14 7.47
CA ALA A 323 7.64 15.88 8.51
C ALA A 323 8.01 15.38 9.92
N ALA A 324 8.04 14.06 10.12
CA ALA A 324 8.48 13.46 11.37
C ALA A 324 9.93 13.84 11.73
N ALA A 325 10.84 13.83 10.75
CA ALA A 325 12.23 14.25 10.95
C ALA A 325 12.33 15.72 11.37
N GLN A 326 11.59 16.62 10.72
CA GLN A 326 11.55 18.04 11.07
C GLN A 326 11.07 18.25 12.52
N ARG A 327 10.01 17.55 12.93
CA ARG A 327 9.49 17.62 14.29
C ARG A 327 10.47 17.11 15.34
N LEU A 328 11.19 16.04 15.02
CA LEU A 328 12.21 15.53 15.92
C LEU A 328 13.38 16.52 16.06
N LEU A 329 13.86 17.10 14.96
CA LEU A 329 14.92 18.11 14.99
C LEU A 329 14.52 19.35 15.81
N GLU A 330 13.27 19.81 15.66
CA GLU A 330 12.71 20.89 16.49
C GLU A 330 12.69 20.53 17.98
N ALA A 331 12.34 19.28 18.32
CA ALA A 331 12.32 18.82 19.71
C ALA A 331 13.73 18.75 20.31
N LEU A 332 14.71 18.24 19.55
CA LEU A 332 16.11 18.13 19.96
C LEU A 332 16.79 19.49 20.12
N ALA A 333 16.41 20.49 19.33
CA ALA A 333 16.96 21.84 19.46
C ALA A 333 16.49 22.59 20.72
N ARG A 334 15.41 22.12 21.37
CA ARG A 334 14.84 22.72 22.58
C ARG A 334 15.29 22.03 23.89
N SER A 335 15.98 20.90 23.79
CA SER A 335 16.46 20.09 24.93
C SER A 335 17.91 20.41 25.27
#